data_AF-A0A1H7P365-F1
#
_entry.id   AF-A0A1H7P365-F1
#
_cell.length_a   1.000
_cell.length_b   1.000
_cell.length_c   1.000
_cell.angle_alpha   90.00
_cell.angle_beta   90.00
_cell.angle_gamma   90.00
#
_symmetry.space_group_name_H-M   'P 1'
#
loop_
_entity.id
_entity.type
_entity.pdbx_description
1 polymer ?
#
loop_
_entity_poly.entity_id
_entity_poly.type
_entity_poly.pdbx_seq_one_letter_code
_entity_poly.pdbx_strand_id
1 'polypeptide(L)'
;MKLPSRSKSYMIPEYSVTGDLLSYLTCNLQYRYQNKGTLPPSKPVQRWFGEFIHGVIEEAYIQWEQNNMHFPWDWKKDIRPIEDLIDLRLQVRGLYPFDEDLFFSIHNQSDEELTIDDLNEHDHKKLASARAEKAINIWGKDLFPLIDASEHLIKGIRDMPNYDENTSRSNYYGINGVVDVSSSVKINKTLEQSNFDNYNNRIIEYLKKDENFQKRIAKFDKDDEYEILIDYKGMKRPPEKVNNPKVENKWETHEQQILTYSWLRSEQKSSKPIIAGIIFYLNELVPSKEDLILIKDELNNGLTDIGYEYDKDIELINSWQEDDKAPELSDNFKIDRSIRIINVDEYEREKALLKFDSVVSNIEESLIKEMKGCKIQDAWKGDSDERTCSACDFKTFCKNNSVKTKDFKIP
;
A
#
# COMPACT_ATOMS: atom_id res chain seq x y z
N MET A 1 8.42 56.88 -7.50
CA MET A 1 7.40 56.01 -8.11
C MET A 1 7.60 54.60 -7.55
N LYS A 2 6.78 54.14 -6.60
CA LYS A 2 6.84 52.74 -6.12
C LYS A 2 6.22 51.89 -7.23
N LEU A 3 7.01 51.07 -7.90
CA LEU A 3 6.50 50.10 -8.86
C LEU A 3 5.51 49.18 -8.12
N PRO A 4 4.32 48.90 -8.68
CA PRO A 4 3.38 47.99 -8.05
C PRO A 4 4.03 46.61 -8.01
N SER A 5 4.33 46.12 -6.80
CA SER A 5 4.79 44.76 -6.61
C SER A 5 3.65 43.84 -7.04
N ARG A 6 3.91 43.00 -8.04
CA ARG A 6 2.99 41.93 -8.45
C ARG A 6 2.55 41.17 -7.20
N SER A 7 1.24 41.07 -6.95
CA SER A 7 0.73 40.24 -5.85
C SER A 7 1.30 38.84 -6.00
N LYS A 8 1.73 38.21 -4.90
CA LYS A 8 2.18 36.81 -4.95
C LYS A 8 1.08 35.97 -5.60
N SER A 9 1.46 35.08 -6.51
CA SER A 9 0.50 34.13 -7.10
C SER A 9 -0.15 33.36 -5.95
N TYR A 10 -1.47 33.44 -5.84
CA TYR A 10 -2.22 32.61 -4.92
C TYR A 10 -2.11 31.17 -5.45
N MET A 11 -1.49 30.28 -4.66
CA MET A 11 -1.31 28.88 -5.01
C MET A 11 -1.92 28.04 -3.90
N ILE A 12 -2.86 27.18 -4.27
CA ILE A 12 -3.43 26.19 -3.37
C ILE A 12 -2.37 25.09 -3.21
N PRO A 13 -1.89 24.81 -1.99
CA PRO A 13 -0.98 23.70 -1.78
C PRO A 13 -1.70 22.37 -2.04
N GLU A 14 -1.05 21.45 -2.75
CA GLU A 14 -1.57 20.09 -2.97
C GLU A 14 -0.80 19.09 -2.10
N TYR A 15 -1.53 18.16 -1.49
CA TYR A 15 -1.00 17.08 -0.65
C TYR A 15 -1.51 15.73 -1.13
N SER A 16 -0.61 14.76 -1.20
CA SER A 16 -0.87 13.38 -1.59
C SER A 16 -1.16 12.50 -0.37
N VAL A 17 -2.18 11.65 -0.48
CA VAL A 17 -2.48 10.65 0.55
C VAL A 17 -1.32 9.70 0.77
N THR A 18 -0.68 9.22 -0.28
CA THR A 18 0.48 8.32 -0.15
C THR A 18 1.79 9.09 -0.03
N GLY A 19 1.95 10.14 -0.84
CA GLY A 19 3.20 10.90 -0.92
C GLY A 19 3.48 11.78 0.30
N ASP A 20 2.45 12.39 0.89
CA ASP A 20 2.62 13.35 1.99
C ASP A 20 2.17 12.81 3.35
N LEU A 21 0.95 12.27 3.47
CA LEU A 21 0.45 11.78 4.77
C LEU A 21 1.30 10.63 5.32
N LEU A 22 1.48 9.56 4.54
CA LEU A 22 2.23 8.37 4.99
C LEU A 22 3.69 8.70 5.27
N SER A 23 4.34 9.41 4.35
CA SER A 23 5.73 9.83 4.49
C SER A 23 5.94 10.72 5.72
N TYR A 24 5.01 11.64 5.98
CA TYR A 24 5.08 12.51 7.16
C TYR A 24 4.91 11.71 8.45
N LEU A 25 3.91 10.83 8.51
CA LEU A 25 3.66 9.97 9.69
C LEU A 25 4.81 9.01 9.98
N THR A 26 5.56 8.60 8.95
CA THR A 26 6.78 7.80 9.10
C THR A 26 7.87 8.62 9.79
N CYS A 27 8.22 9.80 9.25
CA CYS A 27 9.17 10.72 9.87
C CYS A 27 9.10 12.12 9.24
N ASN A 28 8.66 13.13 10.01
CA ASN A 28 8.45 14.49 9.50
C ASN A 28 9.73 15.12 8.91
N LEU A 29 10.87 14.88 9.56
CA LEU A 29 12.15 15.42 9.10
C LEU A 29 12.63 14.74 7.80
N GLN A 30 12.45 13.41 7.68
CA GLN A 30 12.76 12.68 6.46
C GLN A 30 11.87 13.15 5.31
N TYR A 31 10.56 13.25 5.56
CA TYR A 31 9.58 13.82 4.65
C TYR A 31 10.02 15.18 4.10
N ARG A 32 10.43 16.10 4.98
CA ARG A 32 10.90 17.43 4.57
C ARG A 32 12.12 17.37 3.64
N TYR A 33 13.09 16.49 3.93
CA TYR A 33 14.28 16.37 3.08
C TYR A 33 13.96 15.73 1.72
N GLN A 34 13.04 14.77 1.66
CA GLN A 34 12.67 14.10 0.41
C GLN A 34 11.79 14.98 -0.49
N ASN A 35 10.69 15.54 0.05
CA ASN A 35 9.69 16.26 -0.78
C ASN A 35 10.18 17.62 -1.29
N LYS A 36 11.15 18.25 -0.62
CA LYS A 36 11.76 19.51 -1.09
C LYS A 36 13.20 19.40 -1.55
N GLY A 37 13.92 18.36 -1.14
CA GLY A 37 15.28 18.11 -1.60
C GLY A 37 15.36 17.44 -2.97
N THR A 38 14.23 16.93 -3.50
CA THR A 38 14.19 16.11 -4.74
C THR A 38 15.16 14.92 -4.70
N LEU A 39 15.51 14.47 -3.49
CA LEU A 39 16.42 13.36 -3.29
C LEU A 39 15.60 12.07 -3.21
N PRO A 40 15.74 11.14 -4.17
CA PRO A 40 15.10 9.85 -4.05
C PRO A 40 15.68 9.09 -2.84
N PRO A 41 14.87 8.29 -2.13
CA PRO A 41 15.37 7.48 -1.02
C PRO A 41 16.44 6.47 -1.50
N SER A 42 17.54 6.36 -0.76
CA SER A 42 18.60 5.33 -0.92
C SER A 42 18.10 3.90 -0.78
N LYS A 43 17.03 3.74 -0.01
CA LYS A 43 16.24 2.56 0.36
C LYS A 43 15.08 2.14 -0.54
N PRO A 44 15.17 1.94 -1.88
CA PRO A 44 13.96 1.76 -2.69
C PRO A 44 13.27 0.40 -2.51
N VAL A 45 13.73 -0.54 -1.67
CA VAL A 45 13.25 -1.95 -1.67
C VAL A 45 11.73 -2.07 -1.55
N GLN A 46 11.12 -1.43 -0.55
CA GLN A 46 9.66 -1.46 -0.36
C GLN A 46 8.91 -0.72 -1.47
N ARG A 47 9.54 0.33 -2.03
CA ARG A 47 8.98 1.10 -3.13
C ARG A 47 9.01 0.31 -4.43
N TRP A 48 10.14 -0.33 -4.75
CA TRP A 48 10.32 -1.19 -5.91
C TRP A 48 9.36 -2.36 -5.85
N PHE A 49 9.30 -3.10 -4.73
CA PHE A 49 8.42 -4.27 -4.65
C PHE A 49 6.94 -3.89 -4.72
N GLY A 50 6.54 -2.76 -4.10
CA GLY A 50 5.20 -2.21 -4.27
C GLY A 50 4.90 -1.94 -5.75
N GLU A 51 5.65 -1.05 -6.38
CA GLU A 51 5.45 -0.65 -7.79
C GLU A 51 5.52 -1.84 -8.76
N PHE A 52 6.39 -2.80 -8.49
CA PHE A 52 6.50 -4.05 -9.24
C PHE A 52 5.20 -4.85 -9.17
N ILE A 53 4.67 -5.08 -7.97
CA ILE A 53 3.44 -5.86 -7.78
C ILE A 53 2.22 -5.14 -8.38
N HIS A 54 2.09 -3.82 -8.18
CA HIS A 54 1.00 -3.05 -8.81
C HIS A 54 1.08 -3.17 -10.33
N GLY A 55 2.26 -2.93 -10.92
CA GLY A 55 2.45 -3.02 -12.36
C GLY A 55 2.20 -4.43 -12.93
N VAL A 56 2.63 -5.48 -12.21
CA VAL A 56 2.41 -6.87 -12.65
C VAL A 56 0.93 -7.24 -12.59
N ILE A 57 0.21 -6.87 -11.52
CA ILE A 57 -1.23 -7.17 -11.40
C ILE A 57 -2.04 -6.39 -12.44
N GLU A 58 -1.71 -5.12 -12.67
CA GLU A 58 -2.37 -4.29 -13.67
C GLU A 58 -2.16 -4.84 -15.09
N GLU A 59 -0.91 -5.13 -15.48
CA GLU A 59 -0.63 -5.68 -16.80
C GLU A 59 -1.22 -7.09 -16.94
N ALA A 60 -1.24 -7.91 -15.88
CA ALA A 60 -1.95 -9.19 -15.89
C ALA A 60 -3.46 -9.03 -16.09
N TYR A 61 -4.10 -8.03 -15.48
CA TYR A 61 -5.50 -7.73 -15.75
C TYR A 61 -5.73 -7.38 -17.23
N ILE A 62 -4.88 -6.52 -17.81
CA ILE A 62 -4.97 -6.14 -19.23
C ILE A 62 -4.83 -7.37 -20.13
N GLN A 63 -3.85 -8.23 -19.87
CA GLN A 63 -3.63 -9.46 -20.65
C GLN A 63 -4.81 -10.44 -20.50
N TRP A 64 -5.39 -10.55 -19.30
CA TRP A 64 -6.56 -11.37 -19.05
C TRP A 64 -7.78 -10.87 -19.84
N GLU A 65 -8.06 -9.57 -19.80
CA GLU A 65 -9.19 -8.94 -20.48
C GLU A 65 -9.08 -9.06 -22.01
N GLN A 66 -7.89 -8.84 -22.56
CA GLN A 66 -7.65 -8.88 -24.00
C GLN A 66 -7.66 -10.31 -24.57
N ASN A 67 -7.06 -11.26 -23.85
CA ASN A 67 -6.81 -12.61 -24.37
C ASN A 67 -7.75 -13.69 -23.77
N ASN A 68 -8.63 -13.33 -22.85
CA ASN A 68 -9.51 -14.26 -22.10
C ASN A 68 -8.73 -15.44 -21.50
N MET A 69 -7.60 -15.15 -20.86
CA MET A 69 -6.72 -16.18 -20.31
C MET A 69 -7.40 -16.95 -19.18
N HIS A 70 -7.21 -18.27 -19.16
CA HIS A 70 -7.72 -19.12 -18.09
C HIS A 70 -6.69 -19.30 -16.98
N PHE A 71 -7.14 -19.31 -15.74
CA PHE A 71 -6.32 -19.63 -14.57
C PHE A 71 -6.20 -21.16 -14.38
N PRO A 72 -5.10 -21.67 -13.81
CA PRO A 72 -3.90 -20.94 -13.38
C PRO A 72 -2.98 -20.61 -14.56
N TRP A 73 -2.26 -19.50 -14.43
CA TRP A 73 -1.21 -19.04 -15.34
C TRP A 73 0.11 -19.70 -14.97
N ASP A 74 0.87 -20.10 -15.98
CA ASP A 74 2.21 -20.63 -15.84
C ASP A 74 3.20 -19.49 -15.59
N TRP A 75 4.09 -19.64 -14.61
CA TRP A 75 5.03 -18.59 -14.29
C TRP A 75 5.95 -18.25 -15.46
N LYS A 76 6.56 -19.23 -16.12
CA LYS A 76 7.57 -18.96 -17.16
C LYS A 76 6.93 -18.44 -18.45
N LYS A 77 5.80 -19.01 -18.84
CA LYS A 77 5.14 -18.70 -20.11
C LYS A 77 4.26 -17.45 -20.04
N ASP A 78 3.47 -17.32 -18.97
CA ASP A 78 2.39 -16.33 -18.91
C ASP A 78 2.75 -15.13 -18.03
N ILE A 79 3.42 -15.35 -16.89
CA ILE A 79 3.69 -14.28 -15.90
C ILE A 79 5.07 -13.64 -16.07
N ARG A 80 6.12 -14.40 -16.35
CA ARG A 80 7.49 -13.91 -16.48
C ARG A 80 7.65 -12.85 -17.58
N PRO A 81 7.00 -12.95 -18.75
CA PRO A 81 7.04 -11.86 -19.74
C PRO A 81 6.48 -10.53 -19.19
N ILE A 82 5.46 -10.61 -18.32
CA ILE A 82 4.90 -9.43 -17.64
C ILE A 82 5.91 -8.91 -16.61
N GLU A 83 6.50 -9.79 -15.79
CA GLU A 83 7.53 -9.41 -14.81
C GLU A 83 8.71 -8.68 -15.47
N ASP A 84 9.19 -9.19 -16.61
CA ASP A 84 10.30 -8.62 -17.37
C ASP A 84 9.98 -7.23 -17.92
N LEU A 85 8.77 -7.07 -18.49
CA LEU A 85 8.27 -5.77 -18.95
C LEU A 85 8.20 -4.74 -17.82
N ILE A 86 7.69 -5.13 -16.65
CA ILE A 86 7.58 -4.25 -15.50
C ILE A 86 8.95 -3.93 -14.89
N ASP A 87 9.85 -4.92 -14.78
CA ASP A 87 11.23 -4.71 -14.35
C ASP A 87 11.93 -3.68 -15.24
N LEU A 88 11.85 -3.82 -16.56
CA LEU A 88 12.40 -2.83 -17.50
C LEU A 88 11.83 -1.43 -17.27
N ARG A 89 10.50 -1.30 -17.09
CA ARG A 89 9.85 -0.01 -16.80
C ARG A 89 10.38 0.62 -15.50
N LEU A 90 10.62 -0.19 -14.47
CA LEU A 90 11.16 0.29 -13.18
C LEU A 90 12.63 0.70 -13.30
N GLN A 91 13.44 -0.07 -14.02
CA GLN A 91 14.86 0.24 -14.23
C GLN A 91 15.05 1.55 -15.01
N VAL A 92 14.23 1.81 -16.02
CA VAL A 92 14.22 3.09 -16.75
C VAL A 92 13.92 4.28 -15.81
N ARG A 93 13.14 4.05 -14.75
CA ARG A 93 12.88 5.04 -13.70
C ARG A 93 13.97 5.11 -12.61
N GLY A 94 15.04 4.32 -12.76
CA GLY A 94 16.13 4.22 -11.80
C GLY A 94 15.78 3.41 -10.54
N LEU A 95 14.70 2.62 -10.58
CA LEU A 95 14.30 1.71 -9.51
C LEU A 95 14.76 0.30 -9.87
N TYR A 96 15.73 -0.21 -9.11
CA TYR A 96 16.30 -1.53 -9.31
C TYR A 96 15.88 -2.48 -8.19
N PRO A 97 15.75 -3.79 -8.48
CA PRO A 97 15.66 -4.78 -7.41
C PRO A 97 16.90 -4.67 -6.53
N PHE A 98 16.70 -4.65 -5.22
CA PHE A 98 17.78 -4.42 -4.25
C PHE A 98 18.68 -5.64 -4.07
N ASP A 99 18.13 -6.83 -4.30
CA ASP A 99 18.77 -8.11 -4.03
C ASP A 99 18.37 -9.13 -5.11
N GLU A 100 19.33 -9.93 -5.55
CA GLU A 100 19.11 -11.05 -6.47
C GLU A 100 18.25 -12.16 -5.83
N ASP A 101 18.24 -12.25 -4.50
CA ASP A 101 17.36 -13.16 -3.76
C ASP A 101 15.89 -12.68 -3.75
N LEU A 102 15.65 -11.38 -3.97
CA LEU A 102 14.31 -10.81 -4.05
C LEU A 102 13.71 -11.01 -5.45
N PHE A 103 14.47 -10.67 -6.49
CA PHE A 103 14.01 -10.75 -7.88
C PHE A 103 15.17 -10.98 -8.84
N PHE A 104 14.97 -11.89 -9.80
CA PHE A 104 15.93 -12.15 -10.87
C PHE A 104 15.62 -11.28 -12.10
N SER A 105 16.54 -10.36 -12.44
CA SER A 105 16.45 -9.51 -13.63
C SER A 105 17.33 -10.05 -14.76
N ILE A 106 16.77 -10.20 -15.96
CA ILE A 106 17.54 -10.56 -17.16
C ILE A 106 18.43 -9.39 -17.57
N HIS A 107 17.96 -8.15 -17.41
CA HIS A 107 18.62 -6.95 -17.95
C HIS A 107 19.88 -6.52 -17.18
N ASN A 108 20.06 -7.00 -15.95
CA ASN A 108 21.21 -6.62 -15.11
C ASN A 108 22.39 -7.59 -15.18
N GLN A 109 22.31 -8.65 -16.01
CA GLN A 109 23.37 -9.63 -16.16
C GLN A 109 24.41 -9.16 -17.20
N SER A 110 25.69 -9.16 -16.83
CA SER A 110 26.76 -8.50 -17.58
C SER A 110 27.34 -9.29 -18.75
N ASP A 111 27.08 -10.59 -18.86
CA ASP A 111 27.90 -11.47 -19.71
C ASP A 111 27.14 -12.50 -20.58
N GLU A 112 25.81 -12.62 -20.48
CA GLU A 112 25.01 -13.55 -21.31
C GLU A 112 23.69 -12.91 -21.76
N GLU A 113 23.37 -13.00 -23.07
CA GLU A 113 22.04 -12.68 -23.61
C GLU A 113 21.05 -13.78 -23.19
N LEU A 114 20.72 -13.83 -21.90
CA LEU A 114 19.70 -14.75 -21.38
C LEU A 114 18.33 -14.36 -21.93
N THR A 115 17.59 -15.36 -22.40
CA THR A 115 16.18 -15.20 -22.80
C THR A 115 15.27 -15.83 -21.75
N ILE A 116 13.97 -15.54 -21.83
CA ILE A 116 12.97 -16.17 -20.94
C ILE A 116 13.02 -17.71 -21.07
N ASP A 117 13.32 -18.23 -22.26
CA ASP A 117 13.39 -19.68 -22.51
C ASP A 117 14.54 -20.37 -21.78
N ASP A 118 15.58 -19.64 -21.38
CA ASP A 118 16.72 -20.17 -20.62
C ASP A 118 16.42 -20.27 -19.11
N LEU A 119 15.35 -19.64 -18.65
CA LEU A 119 15.00 -19.59 -17.23
C LEU A 119 14.39 -20.89 -16.71
N ASN A 120 14.59 -21.15 -15.42
CA ASN A 120 13.98 -22.26 -14.69
C ASN A 120 13.51 -21.79 -13.30
N GLU A 121 12.50 -22.46 -12.74
CA GLU A 121 11.89 -22.05 -11.48
C GLU A 121 12.87 -22.11 -10.30
N HIS A 122 13.70 -23.15 -10.23
CA HIS A 122 14.59 -23.37 -9.10
C HIS A 122 15.60 -22.23 -8.91
N ASP A 123 16.22 -21.78 -10.01
CA ASP A 123 17.29 -20.81 -9.96
C ASP A 123 16.77 -19.36 -10.04
N HIS A 124 15.67 -19.15 -10.76
CA HIS A 124 15.25 -17.80 -11.19
C HIS A 124 13.92 -17.33 -10.59
N LYS A 125 13.06 -18.23 -10.07
CA LYS A 125 11.79 -17.82 -9.45
C LYS A 125 12.03 -17.41 -8.00
N LYS A 126 12.38 -16.14 -7.84
CA LYS A 126 12.66 -15.52 -6.54
C LYS A 126 11.40 -15.12 -5.81
N LEU A 127 11.56 -14.57 -4.61
CA LEU A 127 10.44 -14.28 -3.70
C LEU A 127 9.40 -13.33 -4.31
N ALA A 128 9.82 -12.30 -5.04
CA ALA A 128 8.89 -11.35 -5.67
C ALA A 128 8.04 -12.02 -6.76
N SER A 129 8.67 -12.85 -7.61
CA SER A 129 7.98 -13.63 -8.64
C SER A 129 7.02 -14.67 -8.04
N ALA A 130 7.43 -15.36 -6.99
CA ALA A 130 6.55 -16.30 -6.28
C ALA A 130 5.30 -15.61 -5.70
N ARG A 131 5.46 -14.39 -5.15
CA ARG A 131 4.34 -13.59 -4.64
C ARG A 131 3.43 -13.10 -5.77
N ALA A 132 4.00 -12.60 -6.86
CA ALA A 132 3.23 -12.15 -8.01
C ALA A 132 2.40 -13.28 -8.63
N GLU A 133 3.03 -14.44 -8.86
CA GLU A 133 2.33 -15.63 -9.38
C GLU A 133 1.20 -16.06 -8.45
N LYS A 134 1.46 -16.18 -7.14
CA LYS A 134 0.42 -16.58 -6.19
C LYS A 134 -0.71 -15.55 -6.13
N ALA A 135 -0.41 -14.26 -6.19
CA ALA A 135 -1.41 -13.20 -6.24
C ALA A 135 -2.31 -13.34 -7.47
N ILE A 136 -1.74 -13.49 -8.67
CA ILE A 136 -2.48 -13.67 -9.93
C ILE A 136 -3.34 -14.94 -9.88
N ASN A 137 -2.74 -16.08 -9.50
CA ASN A 137 -3.44 -17.36 -9.55
C ASN A 137 -4.49 -17.54 -8.45
N ILE A 138 -4.33 -16.90 -7.29
CA ILE A 138 -5.30 -16.97 -6.19
C ILE A 138 -6.35 -15.88 -6.33
N TRP A 139 -5.93 -14.61 -6.38
CA TRP A 139 -6.84 -13.47 -6.36
C TRP A 139 -7.24 -13.02 -7.76
N GLY A 140 -6.34 -13.06 -8.75
CA GLY A 140 -6.65 -12.60 -10.12
C GLY A 140 -7.93 -13.24 -10.70
N LYS A 141 -8.15 -14.54 -10.45
CA LYS A 141 -9.37 -15.24 -10.89
C LYS A 141 -10.67 -14.63 -10.34
N ASP A 142 -10.64 -14.15 -9.10
CA ASP A 142 -11.79 -13.63 -8.37
C ASP A 142 -11.87 -12.10 -8.54
N LEU A 143 -10.73 -11.45 -8.71
CA LEU A 143 -10.58 -10.01 -8.76
C LEU A 143 -10.80 -9.44 -10.17
N PHE A 144 -10.14 -9.99 -11.18
CA PHE A 144 -10.17 -9.44 -12.54
C PHE A 144 -11.60 -9.31 -13.11
N PRO A 145 -12.51 -10.28 -12.89
CA PRO A 145 -13.91 -10.12 -13.32
C PRO A 145 -14.69 -9.00 -12.60
N LEU A 146 -14.17 -8.48 -11.49
CA LEU A 146 -14.79 -7.42 -10.71
C LEU A 146 -14.24 -6.03 -11.05
N ILE A 147 -13.13 -5.92 -11.77
CA ILE A 147 -12.51 -4.63 -12.09
C ILE A 147 -13.40 -3.89 -13.09
N ASP A 148 -13.80 -2.67 -12.74
CA ASP A 148 -14.51 -1.75 -13.65
C ASP A 148 -13.55 -0.71 -14.22
N ALA A 149 -12.55 -0.32 -13.43
CA ALA A 149 -11.43 0.48 -13.90
C ALA A 149 -10.17 0.29 -13.04
N SER A 150 -9.02 0.21 -13.72
CA SER A 150 -7.68 0.25 -13.13
C SER A 150 -7.16 1.69 -13.05
N GLU A 151 -6.47 2.01 -11.96
CA GLU A 151 -5.79 3.28 -11.66
C GLU A 151 -6.59 4.57 -11.91
N HIS A 152 -7.16 5.13 -10.85
CA HIS A 152 -7.85 6.42 -10.90
C HIS A 152 -7.16 7.51 -10.10
N LEU A 153 -6.71 8.56 -10.80
CA LEU A 153 -6.32 9.83 -10.17
C LEU A 153 -7.55 10.55 -9.63
N ILE A 154 -7.60 10.71 -8.32
CA ILE A 154 -8.68 11.36 -7.59
C ILE A 154 -8.17 12.62 -6.91
N LYS A 155 -8.97 13.69 -6.97
CA LYS A 155 -8.62 15.00 -6.39
C LYS A 155 -9.81 15.63 -5.66
N GLY A 156 -9.54 16.28 -4.54
CA GLY A 156 -10.50 17.02 -3.76
C GLY A 156 -9.89 18.28 -3.18
N ILE A 157 -10.73 19.16 -2.62
CA ILE A 157 -10.30 20.39 -1.96
C ILE A 157 -10.92 20.41 -0.56
N ARG A 158 -10.14 20.84 0.43
CA ARG A 158 -10.60 21.04 1.82
C ARG A 158 -10.16 22.40 2.36
N ASP A 159 -10.83 22.85 3.41
CA ASP A 159 -10.48 24.07 4.13
C ASP A 159 -9.12 23.92 4.82
N MET A 160 -8.32 24.99 4.80
CA MET A 160 -7.03 25.03 5.48
C MET A 160 -7.23 24.92 7.00
N PRO A 161 -6.65 23.91 7.67
CA PRO A 161 -6.74 23.80 9.11
C PRO A 161 -6.05 25.00 9.78
N ASN A 162 -6.68 25.54 10.83
CA ASN A 162 -6.18 26.69 11.59
C ASN A 162 -5.85 27.91 10.73
N TYR A 163 -6.66 28.19 9.71
CA TYR A 163 -6.46 29.32 8.79
C TYR A 163 -6.31 30.67 9.52
N ASP A 164 -5.22 31.37 9.20
CA ASP A 164 -4.98 32.78 9.55
C ASP A 164 -4.59 33.54 8.29
N GLU A 165 -5.35 34.58 7.95
CA GLU A 165 -5.13 35.40 6.75
C GLU A 165 -3.72 36.01 6.67
N ASN A 166 -3.09 36.26 7.82
CA ASN A 166 -1.76 36.88 7.87
C ASN A 166 -0.61 35.88 7.77
N THR A 167 -0.86 34.60 8.04
CA THR A 167 0.20 33.59 8.20
C THR A 167 0.04 32.41 7.26
N SER A 168 -1.19 31.96 7.01
CA SER A 168 -1.49 30.83 6.14
C SER A 168 -1.20 31.17 4.68
N ARG A 169 -0.74 30.17 3.93
CA ARG A 169 -0.39 30.33 2.51
C ARG A 169 -1.63 30.35 1.60
N SER A 170 -2.73 29.76 2.06
CA SER A 170 -4.00 29.61 1.36
C SER A 170 -5.11 29.33 2.39
N ASN A 171 -6.36 29.63 2.06
CA ASN A 171 -7.55 29.23 2.83
C ASN A 171 -8.05 27.82 2.50
N TYR A 172 -7.51 27.21 1.44
CA TYR A 172 -7.78 25.82 1.07
C TYR A 172 -6.48 25.06 0.84
N TYR A 173 -6.57 23.73 0.89
CA TYR A 173 -5.57 22.84 0.35
C TYR A 173 -6.21 21.78 -0.54
N GLY A 174 -5.48 21.33 -1.54
CA GLY A 174 -5.88 20.23 -2.41
C GLY A 174 -5.39 18.90 -1.83
N ILE A 175 -6.21 17.87 -1.96
CA ILE A 175 -5.83 16.48 -1.69
C ILE A 175 -5.82 15.73 -3.01
N ASN A 176 -4.79 14.92 -3.24
CA ASN A 176 -4.72 14.01 -4.37
C ASN A 176 -4.37 12.57 -3.94
N GLY A 177 -4.80 11.60 -4.72
CA GLY A 177 -4.54 10.18 -4.51
C GLY A 177 -4.66 9.39 -5.81
N VAL A 178 -4.09 8.19 -5.82
CA VAL A 178 -4.29 7.19 -6.86
C VAL A 178 -5.00 6.02 -6.20
N VAL A 179 -6.16 5.63 -6.74
CA VAL A 179 -6.83 4.38 -6.35
C VAL A 179 -6.37 3.31 -7.32
N ASP A 180 -5.76 2.23 -6.83
CA ASP A 180 -5.19 1.18 -7.67
C ASP A 180 -6.25 0.44 -8.48
N VAL A 181 -7.32 -0.02 -7.82
CA VAL A 181 -8.45 -0.68 -8.49
C VAL A 181 -9.77 -0.19 -7.92
N SER A 182 -10.68 0.17 -8.83
CA SER A 182 -12.08 0.39 -8.49
C SER A 182 -12.96 -0.67 -9.14
N SER A 183 -13.80 -1.30 -8.32
CA SER A 183 -14.79 -2.29 -8.74
C SER A 183 -16.19 -1.70 -8.61
N SER A 184 -16.95 -1.65 -9.70
CA SER A 184 -18.39 -1.38 -9.67
C SER A 184 -19.15 -2.70 -9.52
N VAL A 185 -19.93 -2.84 -8.46
CA VAL A 185 -20.72 -4.04 -8.21
C VAL A 185 -22.21 -3.68 -8.11
N LYS A 186 -23.07 -4.44 -8.78
CA LYS A 186 -24.54 -4.34 -8.63
C LYS A 186 -25.03 -5.36 -7.62
N ILE A 187 -25.83 -4.95 -6.62
CA ILE A 187 -26.28 -5.81 -5.51
C ILE A 187 -26.85 -7.14 -6.03
N ASN A 188 -27.78 -7.13 -7.00
CA ASN A 188 -28.52 -8.36 -7.36
C ASN A 188 -28.30 -8.90 -8.77
N LYS A 189 -27.75 -8.13 -9.72
CA LYS A 189 -27.42 -8.73 -11.04
C LYS A 189 -26.30 -9.75 -10.91
N THR A 190 -25.31 -9.54 -10.04
CA THR A 190 -24.27 -10.55 -9.78
C THR A 190 -24.79 -11.68 -8.86
N LEU A 191 -25.90 -11.48 -8.13
CA LEU A 191 -26.53 -12.51 -7.28
C LEU A 191 -27.60 -13.35 -7.99
N GLU A 192 -28.30 -12.82 -9.00
CA GLU A 192 -29.35 -13.50 -9.76
C GLU A 192 -28.99 -13.76 -11.23
N GLN A 193 -28.03 -13.04 -11.84
CA GLN A 193 -27.46 -13.40 -13.16
C GLN A 193 -26.27 -14.35 -13.00
N SER A 194 -26.39 -15.31 -12.08
CA SER A 194 -25.77 -16.61 -12.21
C SER A 194 -26.36 -17.41 -13.38
N ASN A 195 -26.73 -16.78 -14.50
CA ASN A 195 -26.75 -17.51 -15.77
C ASN A 195 -25.31 -17.77 -16.29
N PHE A 196 -24.29 -17.37 -15.51
CA PHE A 196 -22.99 -18.04 -15.40
C PHE A 196 -22.90 -18.78 -14.05
N ASP A 197 -23.66 -19.87 -13.89
CA ASP A 197 -23.77 -20.75 -12.72
C ASP A 197 -22.47 -21.52 -12.36
N ASN A 198 -21.27 -20.93 -12.44
CA ASN A 198 -20.02 -21.65 -12.13
C ASN A 198 -18.87 -20.84 -11.53
N TYR A 199 -19.04 -19.56 -11.19
CA TYR A 199 -17.98 -18.78 -10.54
C TYR A 199 -18.30 -18.53 -9.06
N ASN A 200 -17.76 -19.38 -8.19
CA ASN A 200 -17.74 -19.14 -6.76
C ASN A 200 -16.66 -18.11 -6.44
N ASN A 201 -16.99 -16.81 -6.57
CA ASN A 201 -16.05 -15.72 -6.37
C ASN A 201 -15.76 -15.52 -4.88
N ARG A 202 -14.52 -15.81 -4.47
CA ARG A 202 -14.12 -15.78 -3.05
C ARG A 202 -14.23 -14.39 -2.43
N ILE A 203 -13.93 -13.34 -3.17
CA ILE A 203 -14.03 -11.94 -2.68
C ILE A 203 -15.48 -11.65 -2.27
N ILE A 204 -16.43 -12.04 -3.11
CA ILE A 204 -17.85 -11.90 -2.82
C ILE A 204 -18.27 -12.74 -1.60
N GLU A 205 -17.70 -13.94 -1.41
CA GLU A 205 -17.95 -14.74 -0.20
C GLU A 205 -17.46 -14.05 1.08
N TYR A 206 -16.27 -13.44 1.07
CA TYR A 206 -15.79 -12.66 2.23
C TYR A 206 -16.71 -11.49 2.55
N LEU A 207 -17.13 -10.74 1.53
CA LEU A 207 -18.08 -9.63 1.71
C LEU A 207 -19.44 -10.12 2.22
N LYS A 208 -19.90 -11.30 1.78
CA LYS A 208 -21.14 -11.92 2.28
C LYS A 208 -21.06 -12.30 3.76
N LYS A 209 -19.88 -12.75 4.22
CA LYS A 209 -19.65 -13.13 5.62
C LYS A 209 -19.48 -11.93 6.55
N ASP A 210 -19.07 -10.76 6.04
CA ASP A 210 -18.90 -9.56 6.85
C ASP A 210 -20.25 -8.95 7.25
N GLU A 211 -20.59 -9.02 8.55
CA GLU A 211 -21.87 -8.54 9.06
C GLU A 211 -22.08 -7.03 8.85
N ASN A 212 -21.02 -6.24 8.91
CA ASN A 212 -21.11 -4.77 8.79
C ASN A 212 -21.41 -4.39 7.34
N PHE A 213 -20.80 -5.08 6.39
CA PHE A 213 -21.11 -5.02 4.98
C PHE A 213 -22.56 -5.40 4.74
N GLN A 214 -23.03 -6.54 5.27
CA GLN A 214 -24.42 -6.97 5.15
C GLN A 214 -25.42 -5.92 5.69
N LYS A 215 -25.13 -5.33 6.85
CA LYS A 215 -25.94 -4.25 7.44
C LYS A 215 -25.98 -2.99 6.58
N ARG A 216 -24.90 -2.68 5.84
CA ARG A 216 -24.85 -1.52 4.94
C ARG A 216 -25.60 -1.77 3.65
N ILE A 217 -25.37 -2.92 3.00
CA ILE A 217 -26.07 -3.24 1.74
C ILE A 217 -27.58 -3.35 1.94
N ALA A 218 -28.05 -3.74 3.13
CA ALA A 218 -29.47 -3.80 3.45
C ALA A 218 -30.19 -2.43 3.42
N LYS A 219 -29.44 -1.33 3.38
CA LYS A 219 -29.97 0.04 3.25
C LYS A 219 -30.19 0.48 1.81
N PHE A 220 -29.68 -0.29 0.84
CA PHE A 220 -29.75 0.01 -0.58
C PHE A 220 -30.83 -0.82 -1.25
N ASP A 221 -31.49 -0.25 -2.25
CA ASP A 221 -32.49 -0.94 -3.05
C ASP A 221 -31.83 -1.92 -4.02
N LYS A 222 -32.61 -2.89 -4.53
CA LYS A 222 -32.07 -3.98 -5.35
C LYS A 222 -31.35 -3.53 -6.63
N ASP A 223 -31.71 -2.36 -7.14
CA ASP A 223 -31.18 -1.77 -8.37
C ASP A 223 -30.03 -0.79 -8.14
N ASP A 224 -29.69 -0.52 -6.88
CA ASP A 224 -28.60 0.41 -6.55
C ASP A 224 -27.25 -0.19 -6.93
N GLU A 225 -26.44 0.64 -7.57
CA GLU A 225 -25.05 0.33 -7.87
C GLU A 225 -24.16 0.94 -6.80
N TYR A 226 -23.12 0.20 -6.41
CA TYR A 226 -22.12 0.67 -5.47
C TYR A 226 -20.72 0.35 -5.98
N GLU A 227 -19.74 1.01 -5.38
CA GLU A 227 -18.32 0.79 -5.63
C GLU A 227 -17.64 0.15 -4.43
N ILE A 228 -16.66 -0.69 -4.73
CA ILE A 228 -15.68 -1.21 -3.77
C ILE A 228 -14.30 -0.75 -4.22
N LEU A 229 -13.56 -0.15 -3.29
CA LEU A 229 -12.17 0.24 -3.53
C LEU A 229 -11.26 -0.93 -3.20
N ILE A 230 -10.29 -1.22 -4.05
CA ILE A 230 -9.37 -2.34 -3.86
C ILE A 230 -7.93 -1.81 -3.95
N ASP A 231 -7.12 -2.19 -2.98
CA ASP A 231 -5.71 -1.81 -2.86
C ASP A 231 -4.86 -3.06 -2.57
N TYR A 232 -3.62 -3.06 -3.06
CA TYR A 232 -2.66 -4.14 -2.87
C TYR A 232 -1.48 -3.63 -2.08
N LYS A 233 -1.07 -4.39 -1.06
CA LYS A 233 0.10 -4.09 -0.25
C LYS A 233 1.10 -5.22 -0.38
N GLY A 234 2.27 -4.89 -0.93
CA GLY A 234 3.46 -5.75 -0.96
C GLY A 234 4.13 -5.90 0.40
N MET A 235 3.36 -6.22 1.44
CA MET A 235 3.84 -6.40 2.81
C MET A 235 2.96 -7.39 3.56
N LYS A 236 3.47 -7.87 4.70
CA LYS A 236 2.73 -8.65 5.69
C LYS A 236 1.55 -7.85 6.22
N ARG A 237 0.46 -8.52 6.58
CA ARG A 237 -0.67 -7.91 7.29
C ARG A 237 -0.17 -7.29 8.59
N PRO A 238 -0.36 -5.99 8.84
CA PRO A 238 0.15 -5.35 10.06
C PRO A 238 -0.59 -5.84 11.30
N PRO A 239 0.03 -5.75 12.49
CA PRO A 239 -0.66 -6.02 13.75
C PRO A 239 -1.75 -4.97 14.01
N GLU A 240 -2.85 -5.37 14.64
CA GLU A 240 -3.98 -4.48 14.98
C GLU A 240 -3.56 -3.32 15.90
N LYS A 241 -2.57 -3.57 16.76
CA LYS A 241 -2.10 -2.63 17.77
C LYS A 241 -0.59 -2.59 17.76
N VAL A 242 -0.08 -1.37 17.89
CA VAL A 242 1.35 -1.12 18.02
C VAL A 242 1.62 -0.60 19.43
N ASN A 243 2.44 -1.34 20.18
CA ASN A 243 2.77 -1.00 21.57
C ASN A 243 3.78 0.16 21.66
N ASN A 244 4.55 0.40 20.61
CA ASN A 244 5.55 1.46 20.56
C ASN A 244 4.98 2.72 19.89
N PRO A 245 4.80 3.84 20.60
CA PRO A 245 4.22 5.07 20.03
C PRO A 245 5.08 5.72 18.94
N LYS A 246 6.35 5.30 18.78
CA LYS A 246 7.25 5.77 17.72
C LYS A 246 7.12 5.00 16.41
N VAL A 247 6.43 3.87 16.44
CA VAL A 247 6.21 3.04 15.26
C VAL A 247 4.85 3.41 14.70
N GLU A 248 4.82 3.68 13.39
CA GLU A 248 3.59 3.94 12.68
C GLU A 248 2.60 2.77 12.84
N ASN A 249 1.37 3.08 13.22
CA ASN A 249 0.28 2.11 13.24
C ASN A 249 -0.24 1.86 11.81
N LYS A 250 0.47 1.02 11.05
CA LYS A 250 0.12 0.68 9.66
C LYS A 250 -1.29 0.11 9.51
N TRP A 251 -1.78 -0.61 10.51
CA TRP A 251 -3.15 -1.14 10.50
C TRP A 251 -4.18 -0.01 10.38
N GLU A 252 -4.06 1.01 11.22
CA GLU A 252 -4.92 2.19 11.21
C GLU A 252 -4.66 3.08 10.00
N THR A 253 -3.39 3.24 9.61
CA THR A 253 -3.02 4.08 8.47
C THR A 253 -3.59 3.54 7.16
N HIS A 254 -3.52 2.23 6.91
CA HIS A 254 -4.08 1.62 5.69
C HIS A 254 -5.61 1.79 5.63
N GLU A 255 -6.30 1.65 6.76
CA GLU A 255 -7.74 1.91 6.85
C GLU A 255 -8.07 3.37 6.54
N GLN A 256 -7.30 4.31 7.09
CA GLN A 256 -7.45 5.74 6.83
C GLN A 256 -7.20 6.10 5.37
N GLN A 257 -6.24 5.43 4.71
CA GLN A 257 -5.99 5.61 3.29
C GLN A 257 -7.26 5.29 2.47
N ILE A 258 -7.87 4.12 2.71
CA ILE A 258 -9.08 3.71 2.01
C ILE A 258 -10.27 4.61 2.32
N LEU A 259 -10.45 5.01 3.58
CA LEU A 259 -11.50 5.95 3.98
C LEU A 259 -11.33 7.32 3.30
N THR A 260 -10.09 7.81 3.20
CA THR A 260 -9.79 9.07 2.49
C THR A 260 -10.05 8.94 0.99
N TYR A 261 -9.66 7.82 0.39
CA TYR A 261 -9.98 7.52 -1.02
C TYR A 261 -11.48 7.42 -1.26
N SER A 262 -12.24 6.86 -0.31
CA SER A 262 -13.69 6.81 -0.41
C SER A 262 -14.31 8.21 -0.46
N TRP A 263 -13.82 9.13 0.37
CA TRP A 263 -14.26 10.53 0.32
C TRP A 263 -13.89 11.17 -1.02
N LEU A 264 -12.62 11.09 -1.42
CA LEU A 264 -12.14 11.68 -2.67
C LEU A 264 -12.87 11.15 -3.90
N ARG A 265 -13.20 9.85 -3.92
CA ARG A 265 -13.98 9.25 -5.00
C ARG A 265 -15.42 9.74 -4.99
N SER A 266 -16.03 9.96 -3.83
CA SER A 266 -17.38 10.55 -3.71
C SER A 266 -17.48 12.01 -4.17
N GLU A 267 -16.35 12.73 -4.24
CA GLU A 267 -16.28 14.09 -4.80
C GLU A 267 -16.17 14.10 -6.34
N GLN A 268 -15.96 12.95 -6.99
CA GLN A 268 -15.83 12.88 -8.44
C GLN A 268 -17.19 12.84 -9.13
N LYS A 269 -17.22 13.34 -10.38
CA LYS A 269 -18.40 13.15 -11.24
C LYS A 269 -18.65 11.66 -11.44
N SER A 270 -19.93 11.27 -11.49
CA SER A 270 -20.40 9.88 -11.66
C SER A 270 -19.95 8.89 -10.58
N SER A 271 -19.56 9.36 -9.38
CA SER A 271 -19.25 8.46 -8.27
C SER A 271 -20.50 7.72 -7.80
N LYS A 272 -20.39 6.41 -7.61
CA LYS A 272 -21.41 5.62 -6.92
C LYS A 272 -21.13 5.60 -5.41
N PRO A 273 -22.12 5.25 -4.57
CA PRO A 273 -21.89 5.01 -3.15
C PRO A 273 -20.79 3.97 -2.94
N ILE A 274 -19.82 4.29 -2.09
CA ILE A 274 -18.71 3.37 -1.75
C ILE A 274 -19.06 2.73 -0.42
N ILE A 275 -19.19 1.41 -0.41
CA ILE A 275 -19.73 0.69 0.76
C ILE A 275 -18.66 -0.10 1.53
N ALA A 276 -17.53 -0.36 0.86
CA ALA A 276 -16.40 -1.07 1.42
C ALA A 276 -15.12 -0.78 0.64
N GLY A 277 -14.02 -1.04 1.33
CA GLY A 277 -12.70 -1.19 0.76
C GLY A 277 -12.18 -2.60 1.01
N ILE A 278 -11.24 -3.04 0.17
CA ILE A 278 -10.53 -4.31 0.34
C ILE A 278 -9.05 -4.03 0.20
N ILE A 279 -8.27 -4.57 1.13
CA ILE A 279 -6.80 -4.52 1.08
C ILE A 279 -6.27 -5.94 1.00
N PHE A 280 -5.44 -6.19 -0.01
CA PHE A 280 -4.73 -7.45 -0.14
C PHE A 280 -3.30 -7.36 0.39
N TYR A 281 -2.94 -8.19 1.35
CA TYR A 281 -1.58 -8.32 1.90
C TYR A 281 -0.87 -9.50 1.25
N LEU A 282 -0.15 -9.23 0.17
CA LEU A 282 0.30 -10.27 -0.75
C LEU A 282 1.46 -11.11 -0.19
N ASN A 283 2.19 -10.61 0.81
CA ASN A 283 3.20 -11.41 1.50
C ASN A 283 2.58 -12.57 2.29
N GLU A 284 1.32 -12.48 2.70
CA GLU A 284 0.65 -13.57 3.44
C GLU A 284 0.45 -14.82 2.56
N LEU A 285 0.38 -14.65 1.23
CA LEU A 285 0.28 -15.77 0.29
C LEU A 285 1.58 -16.57 0.17
N VAL A 286 2.72 -15.89 0.33
CA VAL A 286 4.07 -16.48 0.32
C VAL A 286 4.92 -15.79 1.39
N PRO A 287 4.77 -16.19 2.68
CA PRO A 287 5.53 -15.60 3.78
C PRO A 287 7.01 -15.94 3.65
N SER A 288 7.89 -14.95 3.85
CA SER A 288 9.32 -15.21 4.04
C SER A 288 9.61 -15.71 5.47
N LYS A 289 10.85 -16.10 5.76
CA LYS A 289 11.26 -16.45 7.14
C LYS A 289 11.07 -15.27 8.10
N GLU A 290 11.39 -14.06 7.66
CA GLU A 290 11.20 -12.83 8.44
C GLU A 290 9.71 -12.56 8.68
N ASP A 291 8.85 -12.77 7.67
CA ASP A 291 7.41 -12.64 7.84
C ASP A 291 6.89 -13.67 8.86
N LEU A 292 7.35 -14.91 8.81
CA LEU A 292 6.96 -15.98 9.75
C LEU A 292 7.36 -15.68 11.20
N ILE A 293 8.54 -15.10 11.44
CA ILE A 293 8.97 -14.66 12.77
C ILE A 293 7.99 -13.61 13.32
N LEU A 294 7.61 -12.65 12.48
CA LEU A 294 6.65 -11.62 12.89
C LEU A 294 5.24 -12.19 13.12
N ILE A 295 4.77 -13.10 12.26
CA ILE A 295 3.48 -13.79 12.44
C ILE A 295 3.47 -14.57 13.76
N LYS A 296 4.56 -15.28 14.07
CA LYS A 296 4.72 -16.03 15.32
C LYS A 296 4.61 -15.11 16.55
N ASP A 297 5.32 -13.99 16.53
CA ASP A 297 5.27 -13.01 17.62
C ASP A 297 3.86 -12.40 17.77
N GLU A 298 3.18 -12.09 16.67
CA GLU A 298 1.83 -11.51 16.70
C GLU A 298 0.78 -12.49 17.24
N LEU A 299 0.85 -13.76 16.83
CA LEU A 299 -0.02 -14.82 17.33
C LEU A 299 0.15 -15.00 18.84
N ASN A 300 1.40 -15.07 19.31
CA ASN A 300 1.73 -15.25 20.73
C ASN A 300 1.30 -14.06 21.60
N ASN A 301 1.28 -12.85 21.04
CA ASN A 301 0.97 -11.63 21.78
C ASN A 301 -0.48 -11.14 21.62
N GLY A 302 -1.34 -11.84 20.87
CA GLY A 302 -2.73 -11.39 20.71
C GLY A 302 -2.90 -10.18 19.80
N LEU A 303 -2.03 -10.02 18.78
CA LEU A 303 -1.92 -8.77 17.99
C LEU A 303 -2.48 -8.87 16.57
N THR A 304 -3.08 -9.99 16.19
CA THR A 304 -3.64 -10.24 14.85
C THR A 304 -5.13 -10.55 14.93
N ASP A 305 -5.89 -10.13 13.92
CA ASP A 305 -7.33 -10.35 13.84
C ASP A 305 -7.68 -11.73 13.27
N ILE A 306 -6.78 -12.32 12.49
CA ILE A 306 -6.95 -13.62 11.83
C ILE A 306 -5.83 -14.56 12.23
N GLY A 307 -6.19 -15.82 12.49
CA GLY A 307 -5.25 -16.92 12.64
C GLY A 307 -5.60 -17.90 13.76
N TYR A 308 -6.33 -17.44 14.79
CA TYR A 308 -6.69 -18.25 15.97
C TYR A 308 -7.62 -19.41 15.66
N GLU A 309 -8.33 -19.35 14.53
CA GLU A 309 -9.17 -20.45 14.04
C GLU A 309 -8.38 -21.60 13.37
N TYR A 310 -7.05 -21.46 13.23
CA TYR A 310 -6.17 -22.41 12.53
C TYR A 310 -5.18 -23.11 13.47
N ASP A 311 -5.68 -23.93 14.41
CA ASP A 311 -4.87 -24.60 15.45
C ASP A 311 -3.63 -25.32 14.88
N LYS A 312 -3.79 -26.05 13.77
CA LYS A 312 -2.68 -26.80 13.13
C LYS A 312 -1.58 -25.88 12.62
N ASP A 313 -1.95 -24.77 11.98
CA ASP A 313 -0.97 -23.81 11.45
C ASP A 313 -0.25 -23.10 12.61
N ILE A 314 -0.96 -22.80 13.69
CA ILE A 314 -0.38 -22.23 14.92
C ILE A 314 0.64 -23.19 15.54
N GLU A 315 0.32 -24.48 15.66
CA GLU A 315 1.25 -25.49 16.17
C GLU A 315 2.52 -25.60 15.33
N LEU A 316 2.39 -25.56 13.99
CA LEU A 316 3.53 -25.56 13.07
C LEU A 316 4.41 -24.31 13.24
N ILE A 317 3.82 -23.13 13.30
CA ILE A 317 4.55 -21.86 13.47
C ILE A 317 5.24 -21.82 14.84
N ASN A 318 4.56 -22.28 15.90
CA ASN A 318 5.12 -22.26 17.25
C ASN A 318 6.26 -23.26 17.43
N SER A 319 6.18 -24.43 16.80
CA SER A 319 7.26 -25.44 16.86
C SER A 319 8.46 -25.10 15.96
N TRP A 320 8.25 -24.35 14.87
CA TRP A 320 9.29 -23.97 13.92
C TRP A 320 10.39 -23.08 14.53
N GLN A 321 11.64 -23.32 14.11
CA GLN A 321 12.82 -22.51 14.42
C GLN A 321 13.41 -21.89 13.15
N GLU A 322 14.03 -20.71 13.26
CA GLU A 322 14.49 -19.91 12.11
C GLU A 322 15.49 -20.64 11.19
N ASP A 323 16.35 -21.48 11.78
CA ASP A 323 17.35 -22.28 11.07
C ASP A 323 16.74 -23.43 10.25
N ASP A 324 15.50 -23.84 10.57
CA ASP A 324 14.82 -24.93 9.87
C ASP A 324 14.23 -24.48 8.53
N LYS A 325 13.82 -25.46 7.71
CA LYS A 325 12.96 -25.21 6.54
C LYS A 325 11.66 -24.55 7.01
N ALA A 326 11.24 -23.50 6.32
CA ALA A 326 9.97 -22.83 6.60
C ALA A 326 8.80 -23.84 6.57
N PRO A 327 7.86 -23.77 7.54
CA PRO A 327 6.75 -24.70 7.63
C PRO A 327 5.78 -24.49 6.45
N GLU A 328 5.18 -25.58 5.99
CA GLU A 328 4.16 -25.53 4.94
C GLU A 328 2.80 -25.23 5.58
N LEU A 329 2.41 -23.95 5.52
CA LEU A 329 1.13 -23.47 6.04
C LEU A 329 -0.02 -23.76 5.08
N SER A 330 -1.21 -23.97 5.64
CA SER A 330 -2.43 -24.23 4.89
C SER A 330 -2.81 -23.03 4.00
N ASP A 331 -3.40 -23.33 2.84
CA ASP A 331 -3.83 -22.28 1.90
C ASP A 331 -4.93 -21.40 2.49
N ASN A 332 -5.84 -21.96 3.30
CA ASN A 332 -6.90 -21.18 3.95
C ASN A 332 -6.32 -20.15 4.94
N PHE A 333 -5.34 -20.55 5.75
CA PHE A 333 -4.65 -19.63 6.66
C PHE A 333 -4.01 -18.45 5.90
N LYS A 334 -3.28 -18.75 4.83
CA LYS A 334 -2.61 -17.73 4.00
C LYS A 334 -3.61 -16.81 3.29
N ILE A 335 -4.69 -17.37 2.73
CA ILE A 335 -5.71 -16.61 2.01
C ILE A 335 -6.46 -15.69 2.97
N ASP A 336 -6.95 -16.20 4.12
CA ASP A 336 -7.69 -15.39 5.09
C ASP A 336 -6.84 -14.22 5.59
N ARG A 337 -5.57 -14.46 5.92
CA ARG A 337 -4.66 -13.40 6.35
C ARG A 337 -4.36 -12.38 5.24
N SER A 338 -4.39 -12.82 3.98
CA SER A 338 -4.10 -11.96 2.82
C SER A 338 -5.21 -10.98 2.45
N ILE A 339 -6.43 -11.08 3.00
CA ILE A 339 -7.54 -10.17 2.68
C ILE A 339 -8.03 -9.41 3.91
N ARG A 340 -8.27 -8.11 3.78
CA ARG A 340 -8.89 -7.29 4.82
C ARG A 340 -10.01 -6.45 4.22
N ILE A 341 -11.21 -6.55 4.81
CA ILE A 341 -12.34 -5.70 4.45
C ILE A 341 -12.31 -4.46 5.34
N ILE A 342 -12.33 -3.28 4.72
CA ILE A 342 -12.48 -1.98 5.37
C ILE A 342 -13.91 -1.52 5.17
N ASN A 343 -14.60 -1.33 6.26
CA ASN A 343 -16.00 -0.96 6.26
C ASN A 343 -16.08 0.57 6.11
N VAL A 344 -16.64 1.06 5.00
CA VAL A 344 -16.74 2.50 4.75
C VAL A 344 -18.02 3.02 5.40
N ASP A 345 -17.86 3.79 6.48
CA ASP A 345 -18.93 4.52 7.12
C ASP A 345 -18.60 6.01 7.22
N GLU A 346 -19.64 6.84 7.32
CA GLU A 346 -19.48 8.29 7.28
C GLU A 346 -18.72 8.85 8.50
N TYR A 347 -18.86 8.21 9.66
CA TYR A 347 -18.21 8.64 10.89
C TYR A 347 -16.70 8.36 10.86
N GLU A 348 -16.29 7.14 10.51
CA GLU A 348 -14.89 6.77 10.36
C GLU A 348 -14.24 7.52 9.19
N ARG A 349 -14.99 7.77 8.10
CA ARG A 349 -14.53 8.62 7.00
C ARG A 349 -14.20 10.03 7.47
N GLU A 350 -15.10 10.68 8.22
CA GLU A 350 -14.83 12.03 8.74
C GLU A 350 -13.65 12.03 9.72
N LYS A 351 -13.54 11.02 10.58
CA LYS A 351 -12.41 10.85 11.50
C LYS A 351 -11.08 10.69 10.75
N ALA A 352 -11.04 9.95 9.64
CA ALA A 352 -9.87 9.83 8.80
C ALA A 352 -9.48 11.18 8.17
N LEU A 353 -10.46 11.93 7.68
CA LEU A 353 -10.24 13.27 7.11
C LEU A 353 -9.73 14.28 8.14
N LEU A 354 -10.27 14.27 9.37
CA LEU A 354 -9.79 15.13 10.46
C LEU A 354 -8.34 14.81 10.85
N LYS A 355 -7.94 13.53 10.80
CA LYS A 355 -6.54 13.15 11.01
C LYS A 355 -5.65 13.65 9.88
N PHE A 356 -6.13 13.60 8.64
CA PHE A 356 -5.45 14.20 7.49
C PHE A 356 -5.27 15.72 7.68
N ASP A 357 -6.34 16.42 8.05
CA ASP A 357 -6.33 17.86 8.35
C ASP A 357 -5.30 18.17 9.45
N SER A 358 -5.20 17.35 10.49
CA SER A 358 -4.19 17.51 11.55
C SER A 358 -2.76 17.38 11.00
N VAL A 359 -2.50 16.42 10.12
CA VAL A 359 -1.17 16.26 9.49
C VAL A 359 -0.84 17.45 8.60
N VAL A 360 -1.78 17.92 7.77
CA VAL A 360 -1.62 19.11 6.95
C VAL A 360 -1.33 20.34 7.80
N SER A 361 -2.06 20.53 8.91
CA SER A 361 -1.81 21.61 9.86
C SER A 361 -0.37 21.58 10.37
N ASN A 362 0.12 20.41 10.76
CA ASN A 362 1.48 20.28 11.27
C ASN A 362 2.54 20.55 10.19
N ILE A 363 2.31 20.08 8.96
CA ILE A 363 3.18 20.35 7.81
C ILE A 363 3.25 21.86 7.54
N GLU A 364 2.10 22.54 7.50
CA GLU A 364 2.01 23.98 7.26
C GLU A 364 2.68 24.79 8.37
N GLU A 365 2.47 24.43 9.64
CA GLU A 365 3.18 25.04 10.77
C GLU A 365 4.70 24.93 10.65
N SER A 366 5.19 23.74 10.29
CA SER A 366 6.62 23.51 10.08
C SER A 366 7.17 24.33 8.91
N LEU A 367 6.43 24.42 7.80
CA LEU A 367 6.78 25.28 6.66
C LEU A 367 6.82 26.76 7.05
N ILE A 368 5.83 27.25 7.80
CA ILE A 368 5.76 28.64 8.27
C ILE A 368 6.94 28.95 9.20
N LYS A 369 7.29 28.04 10.12
CA LYS A 369 8.47 28.19 11.00
C LYS A 369 9.75 28.30 10.18
N GLU A 370 9.91 27.45 9.17
CA GLU A 370 11.06 27.49 8.28
C GLU A 370 11.11 28.79 7.46
N MET A 371 9.98 29.24 6.91
CA MET A 371 9.87 30.52 6.19
C MET A 371 10.23 31.74 7.05
N LYS A 372 9.99 31.65 8.37
CA LYS A 372 10.38 32.66 9.37
C LYS A 372 11.86 32.57 9.78
N GLY A 373 12.65 31.70 9.15
CA GLY A 373 14.09 31.57 9.37
C GLY A 373 14.49 30.55 10.45
N CYS A 374 13.56 29.72 10.93
CA CYS A 374 13.89 28.62 11.83
C CYS A 374 14.73 27.56 11.08
N LYS A 375 15.70 26.94 11.77
CA LYS A 375 16.51 25.86 11.17
C LYS A 375 15.61 24.66 10.87
N ILE A 376 15.90 23.94 9.80
CA ILE A 376 15.09 22.77 9.35
C ILE A 376 14.90 21.76 10.49
N GLN A 377 15.97 21.40 11.21
CA GLN A 377 15.90 20.42 12.30
C GLN A 377 15.12 20.89 13.54
N ASP A 378 14.88 22.20 13.66
CA ASP A 378 14.10 22.79 14.75
C ASP A 378 12.63 22.99 14.33
N ALA A 379 12.39 23.25 13.04
CA ALA A 379 11.06 23.35 12.44
C ALA A 379 10.40 21.99 12.18
N TRP A 380 11.19 20.95 11.90
CA TRP A 380 10.76 19.60 11.55
C TRP A 380 11.33 18.58 12.53
N LYS A 381 10.45 17.87 13.23
CA LYS A 381 10.87 16.88 14.23
C LYS A 381 11.21 15.56 13.56
N GLY A 382 12.42 15.04 13.81
CA GLY A 382 12.72 13.64 13.51
C GLY A 382 12.33 12.79 14.71
N ASP A 383 11.29 11.97 14.59
CA ASP A 383 10.98 10.92 15.56
C ASP A 383 10.42 9.73 14.79
N SER A 384 11.16 8.62 14.83
CA SER A 384 10.84 7.40 14.10
C SER A 384 11.51 6.21 14.78
N ASP A 385 11.06 5.01 14.44
CA ASP A 385 11.64 3.75 14.89
C ASP A 385 13.07 3.51 14.37
N GLU A 386 13.75 2.53 14.97
CA GLU A 386 15.15 2.20 14.66
C GLU A 386 15.32 1.69 13.23
N ARG A 387 14.34 0.95 12.70
CA ARG A 387 14.38 0.42 11.32
C ARG A 387 14.39 1.56 10.30
N THR A 388 13.46 2.52 10.45
CA THR A 388 13.39 3.68 9.55
C THR A 388 14.64 4.55 9.70
N CYS A 389 15.10 4.82 10.92
CA CYS A 389 16.34 5.56 11.15
C CYS A 389 17.58 4.87 10.53
N SER A 390 17.65 3.54 10.59
CA SER A 390 18.74 2.75 10.01
C SER A 390 18.77 2.82 8.48
N ALA A 391 17.59 2.85 7.85
CA ALA A 391 17.42 2.96 6.40
C ALA A 391 17.43 4.42 5.89
N CYS A 392 17.38 5.41 6.78
CA CYS A 392 17.31 6.81 6.42
C CYS A 392 18.66 7.35 5.90
N ASP A 393 18.61 8.00 4.73
CA ASP A 393 19.74 8.72 4.11
C ASP A 393 20.36 9.78 5.01
N PHE A 394 19.53 10.41 5.82
CA PHE A 394 19.89 11.59 6.59
C PHE A 394 20.38 11.23 8.00
N LYS A 395 20.52 9.92 8.32
CA LYS A 395 20.87 9.42 9.64
C LYS A 395 22.21 9.93 10.19
N THR A 396 23.15 10.28 9.31
CA THR A 396 24.51 10.72 9.67
C THR A 396 24.53 12.15 10.24
N PHE A 397 23.55 12.98 9.90
CA PHE A 397 23.45 14.36 10.37
C PHE A 397 22.11 14.67 11.06
N CYS A 398 21.26 13.66 11.27
CA CYS A 398 20.05 13.74 12.08
C CYS A 398 20.39 13.73 13.57
N LYS A 399 20.03 14.80 14.28
CA LYS A 399 20.25 14.92 15.74
C LYS A 399 19.42 13.93 16.58
N ASN A 400 18.32 13.43 16.02
CA ASN A 400 17.38 12.54 16.71
C ASN A 400 17.51 11.09 16.23
N ASN A 401 18.66 10.70 15.68
CA ASN A 401 18.89 9.33 15.24
C ASN A 401 18.77 8.37 16.44
N SER A 402 17.82 7.43 16.38
CA SER A 402 17.59 6.43 17.41
C SER A 402 18.61 5.27 17.37
N VAL A 403 19.39 5.16 16.29
CA VAL A 403 20.45 4.16 16.15
C VAL A 403 21.63 4.56 17.02
N LYS A 404 21.96 3.73 18.03
CA LYS A 404 23.22 3.86 18.78
C LYS A 404 24.38 3.65 17.79
N THR A 405 25.13 4.70 17.48
CA THR A 405 26.41 4.55 16.77
C THR A 405 27.29 3.62 17.60
N LYS A 406 27.55 2.41 17.10
CA LYS A 406 28.65 1.60 17.62
C LYS A 406 29.92 2.40 17.34
N ASP A 407 30.59 2.87 18.38
CA ASP A 407 31.94 3.39 18.27
C ASP A 407 32.82 2.26 17.70
N PHE A 408 33.08 2.31 16.40
CA PHE A 408 34.14 1.51 15.82
C PHE A 408 35.46 2.12 16.29
N LYS A 409 35.95 1.63 17.44
CA LYS A 409 37.36 1.79 17.77
C LYS A 409 38.14 0.96 16.75
N ILE A 410 38.69 1.65 15.76
CA ILE A 410 39.77 1.12 14.93
C ILE A 410 40.93 0.83 15.90
N PRO A 411 41.55 -0.37 15.85
CA PRO A 411 42.63 -0.75 16.78
C PRO A 411 43.81 0.23 16.80
#